data_AF-A0A1H8E088-F1
#
_entry.id   AF-A0A1H8E088-F1
#
_cell.length_a   1.000
_cell.length_b   1.000
_cell.length_c   1.000
_cell.angle_alpha   90.00
_cell.angle_beta   90.00
_cell.angle_gamma   90.00
#
_symmetry.space_group_name_H-M   'P 1'
#
loop_
_entity.id
_entity.type
_entity.pdbx_description
1 polymer ?
#
loop_
_entity_poly.entity_id
_entity_poly.type
_entity_poly.pdbx_seq_one_letter_code
_entity_poly.pdbx_strand_id
1 'polypeptide(L)' 'MLNFMLMKYLLLYIPLILFIVSYGYSRRYYRFIDNGRVSEIIQANQRSKQFMNMAVFSFVALMIILKLL' A
#
# COMPACT_ATOMS: atom_id res chain seq x y z
N MET A 1 23.32 -5.09 20.50
CA MET A 1 23.28 -5.55 19.10
C MET A 1 21.91 -6.09 18.69
N LEU A 2 21.31 -7.01 19.47
CA LEU A 2 19.98 -7.59 19.18
C LEU A 2 18.85 -6.53 19.03
N ASN A 3 18.76 -5.56 19.95
CA ASN A 3 17.74 -4.49 19.88
C ASN A 3 17.85 -3.63 18.61
N PHE A 4 19.07 -3.39 18.12
CA PHE A 4 19.28 -2.61 16.90
C PHE A 4 18.84 -3.38 15.66
N MET A 5 19.09 -4.70 15.62
CA MET A 5 18.59 -5.56 14.54
C MET A 5 17.07 -5.66 14.56
N LEU A 6 16.45 -5.88 15.73
CA LEU A 6 14.99 -5.89 15.89
C LEU A 6 14.34 -4.61 15.36
N MET A 7 14.91 -3.45 15.70
CA MET A 7 14.37 -2.16 15.27
C MET A 7 14.49 -1.95 13.75
N LYS A 8 15.59 -2.39 13.13
CA LYS A 8 15.75 -2.37 11.66
C LYS A 8 14.68 -3.20 10.95
N TYR A 9 14.42 -4.42 11.41
CA TYR A 9 13.39 -5.27 10.81
C TYR A 9 11.98 -4.71 11.00
N LEU A 10 11.69 -4.17 12.19
CA LEU A 10 10.40 -3.55 12.49
C LEU A 10 10.13 -2.35 11.58
N LEU A 11 11.16 -1.55 11.31
CA LEU A 11 11.10 -0.41 10.38
C LEU A 11 10.85 -0.85 8.93
N LEU A 12 11.35 -2.01 8.51
CA LEU A 12 11.08 -2.59 7.18
C LEU A 12 9.67 -3.16 7.05
N TYR A 13 9.15 -3.79 8.10
CA TYR A 13 7.85 -4.47 8.05
C TYR A 13 6.69 -3.49 7.91
N ILE A 14 6.76 -2.32 8.54
CA ILE A 14 5.68 -1.31 8.46
C ILE A 14 5.34 -0.91 7.01
N PRO A 15 6.29 -0.38 6.21
CA PRO A 15 6.02 -0.01 4.81
C PRO A 15 5.71 -1.21 3.94
N LEU A 16 6.27 -2.39 4.22
CA LEU A 16 5.96 -3.62 3.49
C LEU A 16 4.49 -4.04 3.70
N ILE A 17 4.00 -4.06 4.94
CA ILE A 17 2.60 -4.39 5.25
C ILE A 17 1.66 -3.35 4.63
N LEU A 18 1.99 -2.06 4.76
CA LEU A 18 1.20 -1.00 4.14
C LEU A 18 1.12 -1.14 2.62
N PHE A 19 2.23 -1.50 1.97
CA PHE A 19 2.26 -1.78 0.54
C PHE A 19 1.30 -2.92 0.16
N ILE A 20 1.41 -4.08 0.83
CA ILE A 20 0.60 -5.28 0.54
C ILE A 20 -0.89 -4.97 0.73
N VAL A 21 -1.24 -4.35 1.86
CA VAL A 21 -2.63 -4.02 2.20
C VAL A 21 -3.21 -3.01 1.21
N SER A 22 -2.48 -1.93 0.93
CA SER A 22 -2.92 -0.87 0.01
C SER A 22 -3.09 -1.41 -1.41
N TYR A 23 -2.13 -2.19 -1.90
CA TYR A 23 -2.23 -2.81 -3.23
C TYR A 23 -3.41 -3.78 -3.31
N GLY A 24 -3.62 -4.60 -2.27
CA GLY A 24 -4.75 -5.52 -2.18
C GLY A 24 -6.11 -4.80 -2.23
N TYR A 25 -6.27 -3.72 -1.46
CA TYR A 25 -7.48 -2.90 -1.51
C TYR A 25 -7.67 -2.23 -2.85
N SER A 26 -6.62 -1.64 -3.43
CA SER A 26 -6.69 -1.01 -4.77
C SER A 26 -7.25 -1.98 -5.81
N ARG A 27 -6.74 -3.22 -5.84
CA ARG A 27 -7.20 -4.30 -6.74
C ARG A 27 -8.63 -4.72 -6.46
N ARG A 28 -9.03 -4.80 -5.20
CA ARG A 28 -10.40 -5.14 -4.80
C ARG A 28 -11.40 -4.09 -5.31
N TYR A 29 -11.10 -2.81 -5.11
CA TYR A 29 -11.93 -1.71 -5.62
C TYR A 29 -11.98 -1.65 -7.14
N TYR A 30 -10.87 -1.98 -7.81
CA TYR A 30 -10.83 -2.04 -9.28
C TYR A 30 -11.80 -3.10 -9.84
N ARG A 31 -11.93 -4.27 -9.19
CA ARG A 31 -12.88 -5.31 -9.60
C ARG A 31 -14.36 -4.91 -9.46
N PHE A 32 -14.66 -3.92 -8.60
CA PHE A 32 -16.03 -3.44 -8.44
C PHE A 32 -16.44 -2.41 -9.51
N ILE A 33 -15.49 -1.92 -10.32
CA ILE A 33 -15.74 -0.97 -11.41
C ILE A 33 -16.60 -1.60 -12.52
N ASP A 34 -16.50 -2.92 -12.72
CA ASP A 34 -17.17 -3.59 -13.84
C ASP A 34 -18.65 -3.92 -13.59
N ASN A 35 -19.12 -3.87 -12.33
CA ASN A 35 -20.44 -4.45 -11.95
C ASN A 35 -21.35 -3.49 -11.14
N GLY A 36 -20.97 -2.22 -10.94
CA GLY A 36 -21.69 -1.28 -10.07
C GLY A 36 -22.59 -0.27 -10.78
N ARG A 37 -23.41 0.47 -10.03
CA ARG A 37 -24.06 1.68 -10.54
C ARG A 37 -23.01 2.76 -10.81
N VAL A 38 -23.27 3.68 -11.76
CA VAL A 38 -22.31 4.73 -12.17
C VAL A 38 -21.72 5.50 -10.97
N SER A 39 -22.53 5.84 -9.96
CA SER A 39 -22.09 6.53 -8.74
C SER A 39 -21.14 5.68 -7.88
N GLU A 40 -21.38 4.38 -7.78
CA GLU A 40 -20.56 3.42 -7.04
C GLU A 40 -19.23 3.18 -7.76
N ILE A 41 -19.26 3.14 -9.09
CA ILE A 41 -18.06 3.02 -9.95
C ILE A 41 -17.13 4.22 -9.73
N ILE A 42 -17.67 5.45 -9.73
CA ILE A 42 -16.87 6.67 -9.52
C ILE A 42 -16.20 6.63 -8.14
N GLN A 43 -16.94 6.27 -7.09
CA GLN A 43 -16.39 6.17 -5.74
C GLN A 43 -15.35 5.03 -5.61
N ALA A 44 -15.63 3.87 -6.20
CA ALA A 44 -14.69 2.74 -6.21
C ALA A 44 -13.39 3.08 -6.94
N ASN A 45 -13.48 3.79 -8.07
CA ASN A 45 -12.32 4.25 -8.82
C ASN A 45 -11.49 5.27 -8.02
N GLN A 46 -12.13 6.25 -7.38
CA GLN A 46 -11.43 7.22 -6.53
C GLN A 46 -10.70 6.53 -5.37
N ARG A 47 -11.36 5.61 -4.66
CA ARG A 47 -10.74 4.83 -3.58
C ARG A 47 -9.61 3.94 -4.11
N SER A 48 -9.80 3.26 -5.23
CA SER A 48 -8.77 2.44 -5.87
C SER A 48 -7.50 3.25 -6.18
N LYS A 49 -7.64 4.47 -6.69
CA LYS A 49 -6.53 5.40 -6.93
C LYS A 49 -5.86 5.85 -5.64
N GLN A 50 -6.62 6.17 -4.59
CA GLN A 50 -6.05 6.52 -3.28
C GLN A 50 -5.20 5.38 -2.69
N PHE A 51 -5.72 4.15 -2.73
CA PHE A 51 -4.98 2.97 -2.28
C PHE A 51 -3.75 2.67 -3.16
N MET A 52 -3.83 2.90 -4.47
CA MET A 52 -2.67 2.76 -5.35
C MET A 52 -1.58 3.77 -4.99
N ASN A 53 -1.93 5.05 -4.77
CA ASN A 53 -0.98 6.07 -4.34
C ASN A 53 -0.33 5.69 -3.01
N MET A 54 -1.12 5.21 -2.05
CA MET A 54 -0.61 4.76 -0.75
C MET A 54 0.35 3.57 -0.89
N ALA A 55 0.07 2.63 -1.80
CA ALA A 55 0.98 1.53 -2.11
C ALA A 55 2.30 2.07 -2.71
N VAL A 56 2.23 2.99 -3.67
CA VAL A 56 3.44 3.60 -4.28
C VAL A 56 4.28 4.32 -3.22
N PHE A 57 3.68 5.14 -2.36
CA PHE A 57 4.40 5.80 -1.26
C PHE A 57 5.05 4.80 -0.30
N SER A 58 4.32 3.74 0.05
CA SER A 58 4.86 2.67 0.92
C SER A 58 6.04 1.95 0.27
N PHE A 59 5.98 1.71 -1.03
CA PHE A 59 7.08 1.11 -1.80
C PHE A 59 8.31 2.03 -1.86
N VAL A 60 8.12 3.32 -2.13
CA VAL A 60 9.21 4.31 -2.14
C VAL A 60 9.87 4.39 -0.76
N ALA A 61 9.08 4.44 0.31
CA ALA A 61 9.59 4.43 1.68
C ALA A 61 10.40 3.15 1.98
N LEU A 62 9.93 1.99 1.53
CA LEU A 62 10.65 0.72 1.66
C LEU A 62 12.02 0.79 0.95
N MET A 63 12.07 1.33 -0.28
CA MET A 63 13.31 1.47 -1.04
C MET A 63 14.31 2.43 -0.37
N ILE A 64 13.82 3.53 0.21
CA ILE A 64 14.65 4.46 0.98
C ILE A 64 15.24 3.75 2.20
N ILE A 65 14.42 3.03 2.96
CA ILE A 65 14.87 2.29 4.15
C ILE A 65 15.91 1.24 3.74
N LEU A 66 15.66 0.45 2.70
CA LEU A 66 16.60 -0.55 2.20
C LEU A 66 17.96 0.05 1.79
N LYS A 67 17.96 1.27 1.20
CA LYS A 67 19.20 1.97 0.85
C LYS A 67 19.96 2.49 2.07
N LEU A 68 19.28 2.80 3.17
CA LEU A 68 19.87 3.36 4.40
C LEU A 68 20.35 2.29 5.38
N LEU A 69 19.94 1.03 5.19
CA LEU A 69 20.28 -0.11 6.06
C LEU A 69 21.67 -0.66 5.77
#